data_AF-A0A9E3Q2C0-F1
#
_entry.id   AF-A0A9E3Q2C0-F1
#
_cell.length_a   1.000
_cell.length_b   1.000
_cell.length_c   1.000
_cell.angle_alpha   90.00
_cell.angle_beta   90.00
_cell.angle_gamma   90.00
#
_symmetry.space_group_name_H-M   'P 1'
#
loop_
_entity.id
_entity.type
_entity.pdbx_description
1 polymer ?
#
loop_
_entity_poly.entity_id
_entity_poly.type
_entity_poly.pdbx_seq_one_letter_code
_entity_poly.pdbx_strand_id
1 'polypeptide(L)'
;MILPIVQYGHPALRQKGESIERITPEVRQLVTDMLDTMYDAHGIGLAAHQVGHAVRLTVLDVRGLKDRPSTLEIDGRAADIEERMPMVLINPELTLVGDTVNGPEGCLSFPEIYADIPRAARIDVHALGADGRPVAFRCGGLLARAIQHEVDHLNGVLFIDRMSRETKAELKETLAGLMEETKASLKADPTPAPAAKGRRAASEKNSGKPASKSLR
;
A
#
# COMPACT_ATOMS: atom_id res chain seq x y z
N MET A 1 -15.41 -1.82 -9.19
CA MET A 1 -16.51 -1.56 -8.21
C MET A 1 -15.94 -0.74 -7.07
N ILE A 2 -16.73 0.14 -6.45
CA ILE A 2 -16.25 0.93 -5.31
C ILE A 2 -16.26 0.07 -4.05
N LEU A 3 -15.12 -0.01 -3.38
CA LEU A 3 -14.91 -0.72 -2.13
C LEU A 3 -15.05 0.25 -0.95
N PRO A 4 -15.61 -0.20 0.19
CA PRO A 4 -15.65 0.63 1.39
C PRO A 4 -14.22 0.86 1.92
N ILE A 5 -13.88 2.12 2.19
CA ILE A 5 -12.63 2.47 2.84
C ILE A 5 -12.78 2.34 4.36
N VAL A 6 -11.97 1.47 4.96
CA VAL A 6 -11.97 1.24 6.40
C VAL A 6 -11.28 2.38 7.15
N GLN A 7 -11.83 2.71 8.31
CA GLN A 7 -11.41 3.82 9.14
C GLN A 7 -10.46 3.39 10.26
N TYR A 8 -9.76 4.35 10.86
CA TYR A 8 -8.84 4.11 11.97
C TYR A 8 -9.52 3.36 13.14
N GLY A 9 -8.89 2.27 13.57
CA GLY A 9 -9.48 1.31 14.52
C GLY A 9 -9.85 -0.02 13.86
N HIS A 10 -9.98 -0.07 12.53
CA HIS A 10 -10.17 -1.31 11.80
C HIS A 10 -8.90 -2.18 11.87
N PRO A 11 -9.00 -3.48 12.21
CA PRO A 11 -7.83 -4.34 12.45
C PRO A 11 -6.93 -4.49 11.21
N ALA A 12 -7.50 -4.47 10.01
CA ALA A 12 -6.74 -4.58 8.76
C ALA A 12 -5.64 -3.51 8.64
N LEU A 13 -5.86 -2.30 9.15
CA LEU A 13 -4.89 -1.19 9.08
C LEU A 13 -3.62 -1.42 9.91
N ARG A 14 -3.65 -2.37 10.85
CA ARG A 14 -2.52 -2.73 11.72
C ARG A 14 -1.92 -4.09 11.39
N GLN A 15 -2.47 -4.80 10.41
CA GLN A 15 -1.92 -6.09 9.98
C GLN A 15 -0.71 -5.88 9.10
N LYS A 16 0.27 -6.79 9.19
CA LYS A 16 1.35 -6.87 8.23
C LYS A 16 0.83 -7.55 6.97
N GLY A 17 0.99 -6.91 5.82
CA GLY A 17 0.50 -7.43 4.54
C GLY A 17 1.20 -8.71 4.11
N GLU A 18 0.42 -9.68 3.64
CA GLU A 18 0.93 -10.89 2.99
C GLU A 18 1.46 -10.59 1.59
N SER A 19 2.58 -11.21 1.22
CA SER A 19 3.13 -11.09 -0.13
C SER A 19 2.23 -11.77 -1.16
N ILE A 20 2.06 -11.14 -2.32
CA ILE A 20 1.31 -11.71 -3.44
C ILE A 20 2.28 -12.52 -4.31
N GLU A 21 2.17 -13.84 -4.28
CA GLU A 21 3.07 -14.74 -5.04
C GLU A 21 2.71 -14.82 -6.54
N ARG A 22 1.43 -14.64 -6.88
CA ARG A 22 0.92 -14.74 -8.26
C ARG A 22 -0.15 -13.69 -8.51
N ILE A 23 -0.10 -13.06 -9.68
CA ILE A 23 -1.13 -12.14 -10.14
C ILE A 23 -2.27 -12.93 -10.78
N THR A 24 -3.21 -13.35 -9.95
CA THR A 24 -4.41 -14.05 -10.37
C THR A 24 -5.48 -13.07 -10.88
N PRO A 25 -6.56 -13.55 -11.52
CA PRO A 25 -7.69 -12.69 -11.89
C PRO A 25 -8.26 -11.90 -10.70
N GLU A 26 -8.28 -12.47 -9.50
CA GLU A 26 -8.75 -11.80 -8.29
C GLU A 26 -7.85 -10.63 -7.89
N VAL A 27 -6.52 -10.77 -8.03
CA VAL A 27 -5.58 -9.66 -7.78
C VAL A 27 -5.79 -8.55 -8.82
N ARG A 28 -6.00 -8.90 -10.08
CA ARG A 28 -6.29 -7.92 -11.14
C ARG A 28 -7.59 -7.18 -10.88
N GLN A 29 -8.62 -7.88 -10.44
CA GLN A 29 -9.89 -7.27 -10.07
C GLN A 29 -9.73 -6.33 -8.88
N LEU A 30 -9.00 -6.75 -7.83
CA LEU A 30 -8.70 -5.90 -6.68
C LEU A 30 -7.96 -4.62 -7.08
N VAL A 31 -6.99 -4.69 -8.00
CA VAL A 31 -6.31 -3.50 -8.54
C VAL A 31 -7.30 -2.54 -9.19
N THR A 32 -8.19 -3.04 -10.06
CA THR A 32 -9.23 -2.22 -10.71
C THR A 32 -10.15 -1.58 -9.69
N ASP A 33 -10.65 -2.36 -8.72
CA ASP A 33 -11.56 -1.89 -7.70
C ASP A 33 -10.90 -0.84 -6.78
N MET A 34 -9.62 -1.03 -6.45
CA MET A 34 -8.84 -0.06 -5.68
C MET A 34 -8.61 1.24 -6.44
N LEU A 35 -8.35 1.19 -7.75
CA LEU A 35 -8.24 2.40 -8.58
C LEU A 35 -9.57 3.15 -8.63
N ASP A 36 -10.67 2.47 -8.93
CA ASP A 36 -12.01 3.08 -8.94
C ASP A 36 -12.31 3.74 -7.58
N THR A 37 -12.03 3.03 -6.48
CA THR A 37 -12.24 3.52 -5.11
C THR A 37 -11.37 4.72 -4.77
N MET A 38 -10.08 4.69 -5.16
CA MET A 38 -9.15 5.80 -4.95
C MET A 38 -9.66 7.07 -5.65
N TYR A 39 -10.12 6.95 -6.90
CA TYR A 39 -10.64 8.09 -7.66
C TYR A 39 -11.97 8.62 -7.10
N ASP A 40 -12.90 7.73 -6.72
CA ASP A 40 -14.18 8.12 -6.09
C ASP A 40 -13.95 8.89 -4.79
N ALA A 41 -12.96 8.46 -4.00
CA ALA A 41 -12.56 9.12 -2.76
C ALA A 41 -11.65 10.34 -2.96
N HIS A 42 -11.38 10.76 -4.22
CA HIS A 42 -10.47 11.86 -4.57
C HIS A 42 -9.07 11.72 -3.95
N GLY A 43 -8.60 10.47 -3.79
CA GLY A 43 -7.29 10.13 -3.27
C GLY A 43 -6.20 10.11 -4.35
N ILE A 44 -4.94 10.17 -3.90
CA ILE A 44 -3.75 10.07 -4.77
C ILE A 44 -2.99 8.76 -4.57
N GLY A 45 -3.41 7.97 -3.59
CA GLY A 45 -2.84 6.69 -3.17
C GLY A 45 -3.88 5.90 -2.38
N LEU A 46 -3.85 4.58 -2.53
CA LEU A 46 -4.68 3.66 -1.76
C LEU A 46 -3.97 2.31 -1.57
N ALA A 47 -3.80 1.88 -0.33
CA ALA A 47 -3.27 0.57 0.02
C ALA A 47 -4.40 -0.45 0.18
N ALA A 48 -4.15 -1.71 -0.15
CA ALA A 48 -5.15 -2.78 -0.02
C ALA A 48 -5.71 -2.91 1.40
N HIS A 49 -4.92 -2.52 2.42
CA HIS A 49 -5.33 -2.54 3.83
C HIS A 49 -6.50 -1.59 4.10
N GLN A 50 -6.57 -0.48 3.36
CA GLN A 50 -7.62 0.52 3.47
C GLN A 50 -8.95 0.05 2.87
N VAL A 51 -8.93 -0.97 2.01
CA VAL A 51 -10.14 -1.69 1.56
C VAL A 51 -10.25 -3.06 2.24
N GLY A 52 -9.55 -3.22 3.37
CA GLY A 52 -9.65 -4.37 4.25
C GLY A 52 -8.80 -5.58 3.87
N HIS A 53 -8.07 -5.55 2.76
CA HIS A 53 -7.22 -6.65 2.31
C HIS A 53 -5.77 -6.46 2.80
N ALA A 54 -5.36 -7.24 3.80
CA ALA A 54 -3.98 -7.24 4.32
C ALA A 54 -2.99 -7.97 3.39
N VAL A 55 -2.85 -7.48 2.15
CA VAL A 55 -1.87 -7.94 1.16
C VAL A 55 -0.98 -6.79 0.71
N ARG A 56 0.24 -7.09 0.24
CA ARG A 56 1.22 -6.09 -0.21
C ARG A 56 0.90 -5.56 -1.60
N LEU A 57 -0.15 -4.74 -1.70
CA LEU A 57 -0.60 -4.09 -2.94
C LEU A 57 -1.02 -2.64 -2.64
N THR A 58 -0.55 -1.71 -3.46
CA THR A 58 -1.02 -0.32 -3.45
C THR A 58 -1.14 0.23 -4.87
N VAL A 59 -2.03 1.20 -5.05
CA VAL A 59 -2.24 1.96 -6.28
C VAL A 59 -2.03 3.45 -6.01
N LEU A 60 -1.50 4.18 -6.99
CA LEU A 60 -1.21 5.61 -6.88
C LEU A 60 -1.52 6.34 -8.18
N ASP A 61 -1.91 7.61 -8.06
CA ASP A 61 -2.01 8.54 -9.18
C ASP A 61 -1.77 9.97 -8.70
N VAL A 62 -0.67 10.57 -9.16
CA VAL A 62 -0.28 11.95 -8.81
C VAL A 62 -0.29 12.89 -10.02
N ARG A 63 -0.94 12.49 -11.12
CA ARG A 63 -1.06 13.29 -12.34
C ARG A 63 -1.77 14.61 -12.07
N GLY A 64 -1.38 15.66 -12.80
CA GLY A 64 -2.00 16.98 -12.70
C GLY A 64 -1.72 17.78 -11.42
N LEU A 65 -1.02 17.21 -10.43
CA LEU A 65 -0.69 17.88 -9.16
C LEU A 65 0.59 18.74 -9.30
N LYS A 66 0.41 19.93 -9.86
CA LYS A 66 1.53 20.84 -10.23
C LYS A 66 2.05 21.70 -9.07
N ASP A 67 1.24 21.91 -8.04
CA ASP A 67 1.59 22.65 -6.82
C ASP A 67 2.57 21.89 -5.93
N ARG A 68 2.59 20.55 -6.05
CA ARG A 68 3.49 19.64 -5.31
C ARG A 68 4.23 18.73 -6.28
N PRO A 69 5.31 19.22 -6.92
CA PRO A 69 5.96 18.50 -8.00
C PRO A 69 6.53 17.14 -7.56
N SER A 70 6.45 16.18 -8.46
CA SER A 70 7.06 14.86 -8.34
C SER A 70 8.19 14.71 -9.35
N THR A 71 9.18 13.87 -9.03
CA THR A 71 10.20 13.44 -10.00
C THR A 71 10.18 11.93 -10.13
N LEU A 72 10.52 11.45 -11.32
CA LEU A 72 10.63 10.02 -11.63
C LEU A 72 11.84 9.80 -12.55
N GLU A 73 12.64 8.81 -12.23
CA GLU A 73 13.83 8.41 -12.98
C GLU A 73 13.83 6.89 -13.16
N ILE A 74 14.04 6.45 -14.40
CA ILE A 74 14.20 5.03 -14.77
C ILE A 74 15.55 4.89 -15.45
N ASP A 75 16.38 3.96 -14.99
CA ASP A 75 17.74 3.75 -15.48
C ASP A 75 18.58 5.05 -15.53
N GLY A 76 18.41 5.90 -14.52
CA GLY A 76 19.11 7.19 -14.39
C GLY A 76 18.65 8.28 -15.36
N ARG A 77 17.52 8.08 -16.06
CA ARG A 77 16.93 9.07 -16.97
C ARG A 77 15.58 9.54 -16.44
N ALA A 78 15.33 10.85 -16.55
CA ALA A 78 14.03 11.43 -16.22
C ALA A 78 12.93 10.75 -17.06
N ALA A 79 11.83 10.39 -16.39
CA ALA A 79 10.63 9.83 -17.00
C ALA A 79 9.43 10.72 -16.66
N ASP A 80 8.48 10.80 -17.59
CA ASP A 80 7.27 11.57 -17.38
C ASP A 80 6.32 10.86 -16.41
N ILE A 81 5.86 11.59 -15.39
CA ILE A 81 4.84 11.13 -14.43
C ILE A 81 3.53 10.84 -15.15
N GLU A 82 3.15 11.68 -16.12
CA GLU A 82 1.87 11.58 -16.83
C GLU A 82 1.76 10.27 -17.62
N GLU A 83 2.88 9.76 -18.12
CA GLU A 83 2.95 8.49 -18.86
C GLU A 83 3.12 7.23 -17.98
N ARG A 84 3.28 7.40 -16.67
CA ARG A 84 3.60 6.30 -15.73
C ARG A 84 2.51 6.10 -14.68
N MET A 85 1.36 6.74 -14.87
CA MET A 85 0.22 6.72 -13.98
C MET A 85 -1.05 6.23 -14.71
N PRO A 86 -1.98 5.56 -14.01
CA PRO A 86 -1.87 5.16 -12.61
C PRO A 86 -0.78 4.11 -12.40
N MET A 87 -0.17 4.15 -11.23
CA MET A 87 0.90 3.24 -10.83
C MET A 87 0.34 2.17 -9.90
N VAL A 88 0.77 0.93 -10.13
CA VAL A 88 0.41 -0.22 -9.28
C VAL A 88 1.69 -0.85 -8.78
N LEU A 89 1.83 -0.97 -7.47
CA LEU A 89 3.00 -1.56 -6.82
C LEU A 89 2.58 -2.78 -6.00
N ILE A 90 3.04 -3.95 -6.44
CA ILE A 90 2.85 -5.23 -5.76
C ILE A 90 4.16 -5.66 -5.13
N ASN A 91 4.12 -6.07 -3.86
CA ASN A 91 5.27 -6.40 -3.03
C ASN A 91 6.39 -5.34 -3.06
N PRO A 92 6.09 -4.04 -2.90
CA PRO A 92 7.12 -3.01 -2.99
C PRO A 92 8.18 -3.14 -1.88
N GLU A 93 9.42 -2.87 -2.25
CA GLU A 93 10.58 -2.71 -1.39
C GLU A 93 11.19 -1.33 -1.66
N LEU A 94 11.47 -0.58 -0.59
CA LEU A 94 11.95 0.80 -0.68
C LEU A 94 13.35 0.91 -0.09
N THR A 95 14.21 1.64 -0.78
CA THR A 95 15.45 2.19 -0.20
C THR A 95 15.31 3.70 -0.07
N LEU A 96 15.51 4.23 1.14
CA LEU A 96 15.43 5.66 1.39
C LEU A 96 16.72 6.35 0.93
N VAL A 97 16.60 7.49 0.23
CA VAL A 97 17.75 8.18 -0.37
C VAL A 97 17.76 9.66 0.03
N GLY A 98 18.87 10.08 0.64
CA GLY A 98 19.12 11.48 0.99
C GLY A 98 18.40 11.93 2.26
N ASP A 99 18.14 13.24 2.35
CA ASP A 99 17.63 13.89 3.55
C ASP A 99 16.14 13.61 3.80
N THR A 100 15.76 13.80 5.06
CA THR A 100 14.35 13.79 5.48
C THR A 100 13.74 15.18 5.35
N VAL A 101 12.52 15.26 4.83
CA VAL A 101 11.79 16.50 4.60
C VAL A 101 10.39 16.37 5.23
N ASN A 102 10.01 17.35 6.02
CA ASN A 102 8.66 17.47 6.56
C ASN A 102 7.69 17.95 5.47
N GLY A 103 6.45 17.52 5.54
CA GLY A 103 5.42 18.03 4.64
C GLY A 103 4.07 17.37 4.90
N PRO A 104 3.00 17.96 4.34
CA PRO A 104 1.64 17.63 4.74
C PRO A 104 1.21 16.29 4.18
N GLU A 105 0.58 15.49 5.04
CA GLU A 105 -0.13 14.26 4.72
C GLU A 105 -1.54 14.29 5.29
N GLY A 106 -2.47 13.68 4.56
CA GLY A 106 -3.76 13.20 5.05
C GLY A 106 -3.89 11.73 4.66
N CYS A 107 -4.94 11.06 5.13
CA CYS A 107 -5.20 9.66 4.83
C CYS A 107 -6.70 9.40 4.73
N LEU A 108 -7.14 8.62 3.73
CA LEU A 108 -8.55 8.27 3.54
C LEU A 108 -9.15 7.45 4.71
N SER A 109 -8.29 6.82 5.52
CA SER A 109 -8.69 6.12 6.76
C SER A 109 -8.71 7.02 8.01
N PHE A 110 -8.41 8.31 7.86
CA PHE A 110 -8.40 9.33 8.91
C PHE A 110 -9.06 10.61 8.38
N PRO A 111 -10.39 10.65 8.29
CA PRO A 111 -11.12 11.75 7.67
C PRO A 111 -10.79 13.06 8.37
N GLU A 112 -10.50 14.09 7.58
CA GLU A 112 -10.20 15.46 8.04
C GLU A 112 -8.96 15.64 8.94
N ILE A 113 -8.15 14.59 9.14
CA ILE A 113 -6.90 14.69 9.91
C ILE A 113 -5.73 14.88 8.96
N TYR A 114 -4.99 15.97 9.18
CA TYR A 114 -3.77 16.30 8.45
C TYR A 114 -2.63 16.62 9.42
N ALA A 115 -1.41 16.28 9.03
CA ALA A 115 -0.22 16.67 9.78
C ALA A 115 1.02 16.72 8.88
N ASP A 116 2.04 17.46 9.31
CA ASP A 116 3.35 17.40 8.71
C ASP A 116 4.10 16.14 9.15
N ILE A 117 4.47 15.31 8.17
CA ILE A 117 5.13 14.03 8.41
C ILE A 117 6.56 14.05 7.83
N PRO A 118 7.58 13.63 8.59
CA PRO A 118 8.93 13.46 8.06
C PRO A 118 9.00 12.26 7.11
N ARG A 119 9.48 12.49 5.88
CA ARG A 119 9.70 11.46 4.85
C ARG A 119 11.06 11.64 4.18
N ALA A 120 11.65 10.57 3.66
CA ALA A 120 12.81 10.70 2.78
C ALA A 120 12.40 11.48 1.53
N ALA A 121 13.23 12.46 1.11
CA ALA A 121 12.95 13.29 -0.05
C ALA A 121 12.90 12.49 -1.36
N ARG A 122 13.67 11.40 -1.42
CA ARG A 122 13.75 10.48 -2.54
C ARG A 122 13.77 9.03 -2.04
N ILE A 123 13.31 8.13 -2.89
CA ILE A 123 13.34 6.69 -2.66
C ILE A 123 13.72 5.97 -3.95
N ASP A 124 14.40 4.83 -3.81
CA ASP A 124 14.50 3.80 -4.85
C ASP A 124 13.43 2.74 -4.56
N VAL A 125 12.67 2.38 -5.58
CA VAL A 125 11.53 1.46 -5.50
C VAL A 125 11.83 0.23 -6.33
N HIS A 126 11.63 -0.96 -5.74
CA HIS A 126 11.56 -2.23 -6.44
C HIS A 126 10.21 -2.88 -6.16
N ALA A 127 9.47 -3.28 -7.19
CA ALA A 127 8.17 -3.91 -7.04
C ALA A 127 7.83 -4.77 -8.27
N LEU A 128 6.66 -5.42 -8.24
CA LEU A 128 5.99 -5.92 -9.43
C LEU A 128 4.90 -4.93 -9.85
N GLY A 129 4.74 -4.70 -11.16
CA GLY A 129 3.61 -3.97 -11.73
C GLY A 129 2.35 -4.83 -11.84
N ALA A 130 1.24 -4.23 -12.29
CA ALA A 130 -0.05 -4.91 -12.47
C ALA A 130 0.00 -6.08 -13.47
N ASP A 131 0.95 -6.09 -14.40
CA ASP A 131 1.16 -7.18 -15.36
C ASP A 131 2.06 -8.31 -14.80
N GLY A 132 2.69 -8.08 -13.65
CA GLY A 132 3.61 -9.01 -12.99
C GLY A 132 5.05 -8.85 -13.42
N ARG A 133 5.35 -7.84 -14.24
CA ARG A 133 6.73 -7.52 -14.59
C ARG A 133 7.40 -6.72 -13.47
N PRO A 134 8.69 -6.95 -13.22
CA PRO A 134 9.45 -6.11 -12.30
C PRO A 134 9.44 -4.65 -12.75
N VAL A 135 9.28 -3.75 -11.79
CA VAL A 135 9.47 -2.31 -11.96
C VAL A 135 10.54 -1.85 -10.98
N ALA A 136 11.45 -1.01 -11.46
CA ALA A 136 12.52 -0.41 -10.68
C ALA A 136 12.69 1.05 -11.11
N PHE A 137 12.62 1.97 -10.16
CA PHE A 137 12.74 3.40 -10.44
C PHE A 137 13.15 4.17 -9.20
N ARG A 138 13.68 5.37 -9.42
CA ARG A 138 13.87 6.38 -8.38
C ARG A 138 12.80 7.45 -8.51
N CYS A 139 12.25 7.92 -7.40
CA CYS A 139 11.33 9.05 -7.41
C CYS A 139 11.57 10.01 -6.26
N GLY A 140 11.06 11.22 -6.40
CA GLY A 140 11.13 12.28 -5.39
C GLY A 140 9.84 13.08 -5.28
N GLY A 141 9.80 14.00 -4.32
CA GLY A 141 8.68 14.93 -4.14
C GLY A 141 7.40 14.23 -3.67
N LEU A 142 6.25 14.64 -4.22
CA LEU A 142 4.95 14.08 -3.81
C LEU A 142 4.84 12.57 -4.05
N LEU A 143 5.33 12.07 -5.19
CA LEU A 143 5.32 10.63 -5.49
C LEU A 143 6.09 9.82 -4.45
N ALA A 144 7.29 10.24 -4.08
CA ALA A 144 8.08 9.54 -3.06
C ALA A 144 7.38 9.55 -1.70
N ARG A 145 6.72 10.65 -1.32
CA ARG A 145 5.94 10.76 -0.09
C ARG A 145 4.73 9.82 -0.11
N ALA A 146 3.96 9.82 -1.20
CA ALA A 146 2.79 8.97 -1.35
C ALA A 146 3.18 7.48 -1.29
N ILE A 147 4.22 7.05 -2.03
CA ILE A 147 4.69 5.66 -1.98
C ILE A 147 5.14 5.27 -0.56
N GLN A 148 5.87 6.12 0.16
CA GLN A 148 6.24 5.84 1.55
C GLN A 148 5.01 5.70 2.46
N HIS A 149 3.98 6.54 2.27
CA HIS A 149 2.72 6.45 3.00
C HIS A 149 2.00 5.12 2.73
N GLU A 150 1.85 4.77 1.46
CA GLU A 150 1.17 3.54 1.08
C GLU A 150 1.93 2.28 1.54
N VAL A 151 3.27 2.30 1.45
CA VAL A 151 4.09 1.16 1.90
C VAL A 151 4.07 1.02 3.42
N ASP A 152 3.90 2.10 4.19
CA ASP A 152 3.65 2.00 5.63
C ASP A 152 2.37 1.22 5.93
N HIS A 153 1.27 1.52 5.20
CA HIS A 153 0.03 0.76 5.34
C HIS A 153 0.25 -0.73 5.11
N LEU A 154 1.08 -1.12 4.11
CA LEU A 154 1.41 -2.53 3.83
C LEU A 154 2.17 -3.22 4.97
N ASN A 155 2.71 -2.45 5.91
CA ASN A 155 3.43 -2.92 7.08
C ASN A 155 2.65 -2.69 8.39
N GLY A 156 1.39 -2.25 8.33
CA GLY A 156 0.58 -1.94 9.51
C GLY A 156 0.99 -0.66 10.25
N VAL A 157 1.80 0.18 9.61
CA VAL A 157 2.26 1.49 10.10
C VAL A 157 1.33 2.56 9.54
N LEU A 158 0.93 3.50 10.38
CA LEU A 158 0.04 4.61 10.00
C LEU A 158 0.78 5.92 10.16
N PHE A 159 0.38 6.96 9.40
CA PHE A 159 1.08 8.25 9.47
C PHE A 159 1.08 8.88 10.88
N ILE A 160 0.07 8.58 11.72
CA ILE A 160 0.02 8.96 13.15
C ILE A 160 1.15 8.36 14.01
N ASP A 161 1.84 7.33 13.52
CA ASP A 161 2.99 6.75 14.20
C ASP A 161 4.28 7.52 13.89
N ARG A 162 4.25 8.38 12.87
CA ARG A 162 5.37 9.24 12.45
C ARG A 162 5.22 10.70 12.89
N MET A 163 4.07 11.07 13.44
CA MET A 163 3.84 12.40 14.03
C MET A 163 4.79 12.66 15.20
N SER A 164 5.08 13.94 15.45
CA SER A 164 5.73 14.37 16.69
C SER A 164 4.86 14.02 17.91
N ARG A 165 5.46 14.02 19.09
CA ARG A 165 4.72 13.74 20.34
C ARG A 165 3.67 14.81 20.60
N GLU A 166 3.99 16.05 20.26
CA GLU A 166 3.17 17.24 20.45
C GLU A 166 1.92 17.16 19.56
N THR A 167 2.10 16.97 18.25
CA THR A 167 0.98 16.83 17.31
C THR A 167 0.10 15.63 17.64
N LYS A 168 0.70 14.51 18.07
CA LYS A 168 -0.07 13.33 18.50
C LYS A 168 -0.87 13.58 19.78
N ALA A 169 -0.36 14.40 20.70
CA ALA A 169 -1.08 14.77 21.91
C ALA A 169 -2.28 15.69 21.59
N GLU A 170 -2.13 16.63 20.66
CA GLU A 170 -3.20 17.51 20.18
C GLU A 170 -4.35 16.71 19.53
N LEU A 171 -4.03 15.68 18.75
CA LEU A 171 -5.02 14.85 18.04
C LEU A 171 -5.58 13.70 18.89
N LYS A 172 -5.17 13.56 20.15
CA LYS A 172 -5.45 12.37 20.97
C LYS A 172 -6.94 12.06 21.08
N GLU A 173 -7.77 13.06 21.40
CA GLU A 173 -9.21 12.86 21.60
C GLU A 173 -9.92 12.57 20.28
N THR A 174 -9.54 13.24 19.19
CA THR A 174 -10.05 12.95 17.84
C THR A 174 -9.75 11.52 17.41
N LEU A 175 -8.51 11.07 17.62
CA LEU A 175 -8.09 9.70 17.30
C LEU A 175 -8.81 8.65 18.16
N ALA A 176 -9.04 8.94 19.44
CA ALA A 176 -9.81 8.08 20.31
C ALA A 176 -11.27 7.96 19.84
N GLY A 177 -11.90 9.07 19.44
CA GLY A 177 -13.25 9.10 18.86
C GLY A 177 -13.37 8.20 17.63
N LEU A 178 -12.49 8.38 16.64
CA LEU A 178 -12.47 7.55 15.43
C LEU A 178 -12.35 6.05 15.74
N MET A 179 -11.50 5.68 16.69
CA MET A 179 -11.35 4.28 17.10
C MET A 179 -12.62 3.71 17.72
N GLU A 180 -13.28 4.46 18.61
CA GLU A 180 -14.49 3.99 19.27
C GLU A 180 -15.66 3.89 18.30
N GLU A 181 -15.81 4.86 17.38
CA GLU A 181 -16.79 4.81 16.29
C GLU A 181 -16.58 3.59 15.39
N THR A 182 -15.34 3.35 14.98
CA THR A 182 -15.01 2.20 14.13
C THR A 182 -15.28 0.88 14.85
N LYS A 183 -14.93 0.76 16.14
CA LYS A 183 -15.23 -0.42 16.96
C LYS A 183 -16.73 -0.63 17.12
N ALA A 184 -17.51 0.43 17.29
CA ALA A 184 -18.96 0.35 17.40
C ALA A 184 -19.58 -0.15 16.08
N SER A 185 -19.12 0.40 14.95
CA SER A 185 -19.54 -0.02 13.62
C SER A 185 -19.23 -1.51 13.36
N LEU A 186 -18.02 -1.96 13.66
CA LEU A 186 -17.61 -3.37 13.49
C LEU A 186 -18.38 -4.35 14.40
N LYS A 187 -18.88 -3.91 15.55
CA LYS A 187 -19.75 -4.74 16.40
C LYS A 187 -21.16 -4.86 15.84
N ALA A 188 -21.65 -3.81 15.17
CA ALA A 188 -22.99 -3.75 14.59
C ALA A 188 -23.07 -4.55 13.27
N ASP A 189 -22.02 -4.49 12.45
CA ASP A 189 -21.89 -5.28 11.23
C ASP A 189 -20.49 -5.92 11.18
N PRO A 190 -20.36 -7.21 11.56
CA PRO A 190 -19.07 -7.87 11.67
C PRO A 190 -18.51 -8.32 10.32
N THR A 191 -19.13 -7.96 9.18
CA THR A 191 -18.69 -8.44 7.86
C THR A 191 -17.19 -8.14 7.68
N PRO A 192 -16.33 -9.17 7.74
CA PRO A 192 -14.91 -8.95 7.65
C PRO A 192 -14.57 -8.62 6.20
N ALA A 193 -13.55 -7.80 6.02
CA ALA A 193 -12.91 -7.67 4.73
C ALA A 193 -12.64 -9.05 4.12
N PRO A 194 -12.82 -9.25 2.80
CA PRO A 194 -12.69 -10.58 2.23
C PRO A 194 -11.26 -11.08 2.46
N ALA A 195 -11.13 -12.21 3.18
CA ALA A 195 -9.84 -12.84 3.40
C ALA A 195 -9.19 -13.11 2.03
N ALA A 196 -7.98 -12.56 1.81
CA ALA A 196 -7.21 -12.87 0.62
C ALA A 196 -6.94 -14.39 0.63
N LYS A 197 -7.59 -15.14 -0.26
CA LYS A 197 -7.39 -16.59 -0.38
C LYS A 197 -6.06 -16.86 -1.10
N GLY A 198 -4.94 -16.61 -0.43
CA GLY A 198 -3.63 -17.13 -0.81
C GLY A 198 -3.58 -18.64 -0.60
N ARG A 199 -4.00 -19.42 -1.61
CA ARG A 199 -3.83 -20.87 -1.59
C ARG A 199 -2.33 -21.20 -1.60
N ARG A 200 -1.79 -21.63 -0.46
CA ARG A 200 -0.54 -22.39 -0.38
C ARG A 200 -0.66 -23.64 -1.24
N ALA A 201 0.10 -23.73 -2.33
CA ALA A 201 0.33 -24.99 -2.99
C ALA A 201 1.31 -25.80 -2.13
N ALA A 202 0.86 -26.91 -1.56
CA ALA A 202 1.73 -27.86 -0.88
C ALA A 202 2.76 -28.40 -1.88
N SER A 203 4.05 -28.35 -1.52
CA SER A 203 5.09 -29.02 -2.30
C SER A 203 4.95 -30.53 -2.13
N GLU A 204 4.53 -31.23 -3.17
CA GLU A 204 4.70 -32.68 -3.24
C GLU A 204 6.17 -32.98 -3.51
N LYS A 205 6.85 -33.51 -2.49
CA LYS A 205 8.15 -34.15 -2.61
C LYS A 205 7.98 -35.41 -3.47
N ASN A 206 8.42 -35.37 -4.72
CA ASN A 206 8.61 -36.59 -5.49
C ASN A 206 10.06 -37.08 -5.32
N SER A 207 10.29 -37.90 -4.28
CA SER A 207 11.51 -38.68 -4.11
C SER A 207 11.41 -39.96 -4.95
N GLY A 208 11.74 -39.87 -6.24
CA GLY A 208 11.92 -41.01 -7.12
C GLY A 208 13.27 -41.69 -6.86
N LYS A 209 13.24 -42.80 -6.12
CA LYS A 209 14.35 -43.73 -5.89
C LYS A 209 14.56 -44.59 -7.16
N PRO A 210 15.78 -44.76 -7.72
CA PRO A 210 15.97 -45.74 -8.76
C PRO A 210 16.08 -47.13 -8.13
N ALA A 211 15.18 -48.02 -8.53
CA ALA A 211 15.26 -49.43 -8.20
C ALA A 211 16.37 -50.09 -9.03
N SER A 212 17.33 -50.68 -8.32
CA SER A 212 18.20 -51.72 -8.85
C SER A 212 17.36 -52.92 -9.29
N LYS A 213 17.61 -53.44 -10.50
CA LYS A 213 17.39 -54.85 -10.82
C LYS A 213 18.39 -55.32 -11.87
N SER A 214 19.11 -56.35 -11.46
CA SER A 214 20.08 -57.14 -12.20
C SER A 214 19.39 -58.20 -13.08
N LEU A 215 20.18 -58.79 -13.99
CA LEU A 215 19.97 -60.01 -14.82
C LEU A 215 19.13 -59.77 -16.09
N ARG A 216 19.65 -59.95 -17.30
CA ARG A 216 20.43 -61.08 -17.86
C ARG A 216 21.44 -60.65 -18.90
#